data_AF-A0A7X5EC86-F1
#
_entry.id   AF-A0A7X5EC86-F1
#
_cell.length_a   1.000
_cell.length_b   1.000
_cell.length_c   1.000
_cell.angle_alpha   90.00
_cell.angle_beta   90.00
_cell.angle_gamma   90.00
#
_symmetry.space_group_name_H-M   'P 1'
#
loop_
_entity.id
_entity.type
_entity.pdbx_description
1 polymer ?
#
loop_
_entity_poly.entity_id
_entity_poly.type
_entity_poly.pdbx_seq_one_letter_code
_entity_poly.pdbx_strand_id
1 'polypeptide(L)'
;MAEKILSVFIDESGDFGPYDFHAPFYLVAMVLHNQDVDISKNIDDLENHLTNIGYKQHAIHTGPLIRRESVYANDLMEERKRLFNALFNFARKLDFRYVCAKIRKDECPDVITLTARISKAIAGILKAHQNFWEQFNRIIIYYDNGQIELTKILTSVFNTLYAHVEFRKVKPVDYKLFQAADLICTMELLAEKAESNSFSRSEQEFFCSVRDFKKNYLKPLLKKHL
;
A
#
# COMPACT_ATOMS: atom_id res chain seq x y z
N MET A 1 -11.45 24.55 -18.03
CA MET A 1 -11.27 24.01 -16.66
C MET A 1 -9.89 23.37 -16.61
N ALA A 2 -9.16 23.52 -15.51
CA ALA A 2 -7.91 22.81 -15.32
C ALA A 2 -8.17 21.29 -15.33
N GLU A 3 -7.28 20.51 -15.95
CA GLU A 3 -7.37 19.05 -15.98
C GLU A 3 -7.21 18.50 -14.56
N LYS A 4 -8.19 17.74 -14.06
CA LYS A 4 -8.11 17.07 -12.77
C LYS A 4 -7.43 15.72 -12.93
N ILE A 5 -6.33 15.51 -12.21
CA ILE A 5 -5.50 14.31 -12.33
C ILE A 5 -5.52 13.53 -11.01
N LEU A 6 -5.82 12.24 -11.10
CA LEU A 6 -5.68 11.30 -10.00
C LEU A 6 -4.37 10.53 -10.13
N SER A 7 -3.51 10.63 -9.12
CA SER A 7 -2.38 9.72 -8.95
C SER A 7 -2.81 8.48 -8.16
N VAL A 8 -2.46 7.30 -8.68
CA VAL A 8 -2.75 6.00 -8.06
C VAL A 8 -1.43 5.29 -7.80
N PHE A 9 -1.01 5.21 -6.54
CA PHE A 9 0.20 4.49 -6.13
C PHE A 9 -0.20 3.09 -5.67
N ILE A 10 0.42 2.08 -6.28
CA ILE A 10 0.02 0.68 -6.08
C ILE A 10 1.17 -0.10 -5.46
N ASP A 11 0.85 -0.84 -4.42
CA ASP A 11 1.74 -1.84 -3.81
C ASP A 11 0.97 -3.13 -3.56
N GLU A 12 1.67 -4.26 -3.56
CA GLU A 12 1.10 -5.58 -3.36
C GLU A 12 1.81 -6.38 -2.26
N SER A 13 1.05 -7.29 -1.66
CA SER A 13 1.58 -8.27 -0.72
C SER A 13 1.16 -9.66 -1.16
N GLY A 14 2.10 -10.59 -1.16
CA GLY A 14 1.92 -11.96 -1.66
C GLY A 14 2.41 -12.11 -3.09
N ASP A 15 2.36 -13.34 -3.60
CA ASP A 15 2.86 -13.72 -4.92
C ASP A 15 1.86 -14.63 -5.67
N PHE A 16 2.07 -14.78 -6.98
CA PHE A 16 1.37 -15.75 -7.83
C PHE A 16 1.89 -17.20 -7.70
N GLY A 17 2.79 -17.47 -6.75
CA GLY A 17 3.28 -18.81 -6.45
C GLY A 17 2.23 -19.66 -5.73
N PRO A 18 2.56 -20.95 -5.44
CA PRO A 18 1.68 -21.86 -4.72
C PRO A 18 1.20 -21.28 -3.38
N TYR A 19 0.09 -21.81 -2.88
CA TYR A 19 -0.39 -21.45 -1.55
C TYR A 19 0.65 -21.80 -0.47
N ASP A 20 0.94 -20.84 0.39
CA ASP A 20 1.70 -21.00 1.62
C ASP A 20 0.83 -20.52 2.78
N PHE A 21 0.65 -21.34 3.80
CA PHE A 21 -0.15 -21.00 4.98
C PHE A 21 0.46 -19.84 5.79
N HIS A 22 1.76 -19.57 5.63
CA HIS A 22 2.43 -18.40 6.18
C HIS A 22 2.15 -17.11 5.39
N ALA A 23 1.72 -17.21 4.14
CA ALA A 23 1.33 -16.11 3.26
C ALA A 23 -0.03 -16.36 2.59
N PRO A 24 -1.13 -16.45 3.37
CA PRO A 24 -2.41 -16.95 2.88
C PRO A 24 -3.19 -15.94 2.04
N PHE A 25 -2.70 -14.71 1.89
CA PHE A 25 -3.40 -13.64 1.18
C PHE A 25 -2.57 -13.06 0.05
N TYR A 26 -3.25 -12.63 -1.00
CA TYR A 26 -2.74 -11.72 -2.02
C TYR A 26 -3.51 -10.39 -1.90
N LEU A 27 -2.81 -9.29 -1.65
CA LEU A 27 -3.40 -7.96 -1.49
C LEU A 27 -2.86 -7.01 -2.56
N VAL A 28 -3.71 -6.10 -3.01
CA VAL A 28 -3.33 -4.96 -3.85
C VAL A 28 -3.90 -3.70 -3.22
N ALA A 29 -3.04 -2.86 -2.66
CA ALA A 29 -3.42 -1.57 -2.10
C ALA A 29 -3.24 -0.47 -3.16
N MET A 30 -4.20 0.45 -3.24
CA MET A 30 -4.14 1.62 -4.13
C MET A 30 -4.34 2.89 -3.34
N VAL A 31 -3.29 3.71 -3.22
CA VAL A 31 -3.34 5.05 -2.63
C VAL A 31 -3.69 6.08 -3.71
N LEU A 32 -4.76 6.82 -3.47
CA LEU A 32 -5.47 7.68 -4.40
C LEU A 32 -5.27 9.14 -3.98
N HIS A 33 -4.51 9.89 -4.78
CA HIS A 33 -4.15 11.26 -4.49
C HIS A 33 -4.60 12.21 -5.61
N ASN A 34 -5.46 13.16 -5.27
CA ASN A 34 -5.84 14.26 -6.16
C ASN A 34 -4.66 15.22 -6.32
N GLN A 35 -4.13 15.40 -7.53
CA GLN A 35 -2.98 16.28 -7.77
C GLN A 35 -3.26 17.77 -7.53
N ASP A 36 -4.52 18.19 -7.43
CA ASP A 36 -4.85 19.56 -7.00
C ASP A 36 -4.49 19.83 -5.53
N VAL A 37 -4.27 18.78 -4.74
CA VAL A 37 -3.83 18.89 -3.35
C VAL A 37 -2.30 18.91 -3.30
N ASP A 38 -1.74 20.03 -2.87
CA ASP A 38 -0.29 20.13 -2.65
C ASP A 38 0.13 19.40 -1.38
N ILE A 39 1.13 18.53 -1.52
CA ILE A 39 1.72 17.72 -0.45
C ILE A 39 3.23 17.95 -0.31
N SER A 40 3.80 18.92 -1.02
CA SER A 40 5.24 19.18 -1.08
C SER A 40 5.80 19.41 0.33
N LYS A 41 5.13 20.24 1.13
CA LYS A 41 5.53 20.49 2.52
C LYS A 41 5.54 19.21 3.36
N ASN A 42 4.55 18.32 3.19
CA ASN A 42 4.51 17.06 3.93
C ASN A 42 5.68 16.15 3.55
N ILE A 43 6.07 16.15 2.27
CA ILE A 43 7.23 15.40 1.77
C ILE A 43 8.50 15.99 2.36
N ASP A 44 8.69 17.30 2.29
CA ASP A 44 9.87 18.00 2.82
C ASP A 44 10.03 17.76 4.33
N ASP A 45 8.94 17.85 5.09
CA ASP A 45 8.93 17.59 6.54
C ASP A 45 9.38 16.14 6.86
N LEU A 46 8.92 15.15 6.08
CA LEU A 46 9.35 13.77 6.23
C LEU A 46 10.84 13.61 5.88
N GLU A 47 11.30 14.15 4.75
CA GLU A 47 12.69 14.03 4.31
C GLU A 47 13.68 14.70 5.27
N ASN A 48 13.32 15.89 5.77
CA ASN A 48 14.10 16.58 6.79
C ASN A 48 14.14 15.77 8.08
N HIS A 49 13.01 15.19 8.50
CA HIS A 49 12.98 14.33 9.68
C HIS A 49 13.90 13.11 9.52
N LEU A 50 13.79 12.37 8.40
CA LEU A 50 14.61 11.20 8.13
C LEU A 50 16.10 11.54 8.08
N THR A 51 16.46 12.65 7.44
CA THR A 51 17.83 13.14 7.41
C THR A 51 18.36 13.44 8.82
N ASN A 52 17.56 14.09 9.66
CA ASN A 52 17.94 14.44 11.04
C ASN A 52 18.14 13.22 11.94
N ILE A 53 17.47 12.09 11.65
CA ILE A 53 17.65 10.83 12.39
C ILE A 53 18.66 9.87 11.72
N GLY A 54 19.41 10.32 10.71
CA GLY A 54 20.50 9.56 10.09
C GLY A 54 20.12 8.74 8.85
N TYR A 55 18.88 8.83 8.37
CA TYR A 55 18.35 8.06 7.24
C TYR A 55 18.19 8.91 5.97
N LYS A 56 19.30 9.47 5.49
CA LYS A 56 19.31 10.32 4.28
C LYS A 56 18.98 9.49 3.03
N GLN A 57 18.06 9.98 2.18
CA GLN A 57 17.60 9.32 0.95
C GLN A 57 17.10 7.87 1.16
N HIS A 58 16.56 7.59 2.35
CA HIS A 58 16.06 6.27 2.70
C HIS A 58 14.61 6.08 2.26
N ALA A 59 14.30 4.91 1.69
CA ALA A 59 12.93 4.48 1.42
C ALA A 59 12.46 3.55 2.54
N ILE A 60 11.37 3.92 3.23
CA ILE A 60 10.85 3.11 4.32
C ILE A 60 9.99 1.97 3.74
N HIS A 61 10.51 0.76 3.83
CA HIS A 61 9.77 -0.48 3.57
C HIS A 61 9.18 -1.06 4.86
N THR A 62 7.85 -1.03 5.00
CA THR A 62 7.11 -1.29 6.24
C THR A 62 7.21 -2.74 6.69
N GLY A 63 6.99 -3.70 5.78
CA GLY A 63 7.08 -5.13 6.08
C GLY A 63 8.47 -5.52 6.62
N PRO A 64 9.56 -5.28 5.86
CA PRO A 64 10.92 -5.53 6.32
C PRO A 64 11.28 -4.81 7.61
N LEU A 65 10.79 -3.57 7.79
CA LEU A 65 11.01 -2.78 9.00
C LEU A 65 10.42 -3.47 10.24
N ILE A 66 9.18 -3.97 10.15
CA ILE A 66 8.52 -4.67 11.26
C ILE A 66 9.24 -5.98 11.57
N ARG A 67 9.59 -6.76 10.52
CA ARG A 67 10.20 -8.09 10.65
C ARG A 67 11.70 -8.06 10.95
N ARG A 68 12.34 -6.88 10.94
CA ARG A 68 13.79 -6.71 11.13
C ARG A 68 14.59 -7.42 10.03
N GLU A 69 14.20 -7.19 8.79
CA GLU A 69 14.80 -7.80 7.60
C GLU A 69 15.62 -6.78 6.78
N SER A 70 16.43 -7.30 5.86
CA SER A 70 17.16 -6.51 4.86
C SER A 70 18.00 -5.39 5.50
N VAL A 71 17.78 -4.14 5.10
CA VAL A 71 18.51 -2.96 5.58
C VAL A 71 18.30 -2.69 7.07
N TYR A 72 17.29 -3.30 7.70
CA TYR A 72 16.97 -3.12 9.12
C TYR A 72 17.45 -4.25 10.02
N ALA A 73 18.22 -5.21 9.49
CA ALA A 73 18.68 -6.37 10.25
C ALA A 73 19.47 -5.97 11.52
N ASN A 74 20.22 -4.88 11.44
CA ASN A 74 21.07 -4.39 12.52
C ASN A 74 20.39 -3.31 13.40
N ASP A 75 19.25 -2.78 13.00
CA ASP A 75 18.58 -1.68 13.68
C ASP A 75 17.89 -2.14 14.98
N LEU A 76 17.93 -1.28 15.99
CA LEU A 76 17.23 -1.50 17.25
C LEU A 76 15.72 -1.32 17.08
N MET A 77 14.91 -1.96 17.95
CA MET A 77 13.45 -1.83 17.92
C MET A 77 13.00 -0.36 17.95
N GLU A 78 13.63 0.46 18.77
CA GLU A 78 13.29 1.88 18.90
C GLU A 78 13.56 2.70 17.64
N GLU A 79 14.64 2.38 16.92
CA GLU A 79 14.97 3.02 15.64
C GLU A 79 13.95 2.63 14.56
N ARG A 80 13.61 1.33 14.50
CA ARG A 80 12.61 0.82 13.58
C ARG A 80 11.23 1.42 13.85
N LYS A 81 10.83 1.53 15.13
CA LYS A 81 9.58 2.21 15.53
C LYS A 81 9.60 3.69 15.18
N ARG A 82 10.75 4.37 15.28
CA ARG A 82 10.88 5.79 14.90
C ARG A 82 10.62 5.98 13.41
N LEU A 83 11.22 5.16 12.56
CA LEU A 83 10.97 5.16 11.11
C LEU A 83 9.50 4.87 10.78
N PHE A 84 8.94 3.81 11.38
CA PHE A 84 7.55 3.45 11.16
C PHE A 84 6.62 4.60 11.55
N ASN A 85 6.85 5.20 12.72
CA ASN A 85 6.04 6.32 13.19
C ASN A 85 6.21 7.57 12.31
N ALA A 86 7.38 7.81 11.71
CA ALA A 86 7.56 8.89 10.75
C ALA A 86 6.67 8.69 9.52
N LEU A 87 6.75 7.51 8.88
CA LEU A 87 5.92 7.18 7.71
C LEU A 87 4.42 7.15 8.05
N PHE A 88 4.05 6.55 9.17
CA PHE A 88 2.67 6.49 9.65
C PHE A 88 2.08 7.89 9.90
N ASN A 89 2.84 8.77 10.55
CA ASN A 89 2.39 10.14 10.80
C ASN A 89 2.30 10.97 9.51
N PHE A 90 3.20 10.75 8.56
CA PHE A 90 3.11 11.32 7.23
C PHE A 90 1.82 10.87 6.54
N ALA A 91 1.62 9.55 6.40
CA ALA A 91 0.47 8.98 5.70
C ALA A 91 -0.86 9.42 6.32
N ARG A 92 -1.01 9.37 7.65
CA ARG A 92 -2.29 9.74 8.28
C ARG A 92 -2.66 11.22 8.13
N LYS A 93 -1.67 12.10 7.93
CA LYS A 93 -1.85 13.56 7.78
C LYS A 93 -2.13 14.00 6.35
N LEU A 94 -1.64 13.26 5.36
CA LEU A 94 -1.89 13.54 3.95
C LEU A 94 -3.37 13.44 3.60
N ASP A 95 -3.84 14.25 2.66
CA ASP A 95 -5.18 14.10 2.09
C ASP A 95 -5.16 13.16 0.89
N PHE A 96 -5.20 11.86 1.20
CA PHE A 96 -5.41 10.80 0.22
C PHE A 96 -6.54 9.88 0.67
N ARG A 97 -7.09 9.16 -0.30
CA ARG A 97 -7.99 8.03 -0.10
C ARG A 97 -7.32 6.74 -0.53
N TYR A 98 -7.80 5.59 -0.07
CA TYR A 98 -7.27 4.32 -0.56
C TYR A 98 -8.36 3.26 -0.69
N VAL A 99 -8.03 2.24 -1.48
CA VAL A 99 -8.80 0.99 -1.59
C VAL A 99 -7.84 -0.18 -1.54
N CYS A 100 -8.33 -1.36 -1.14
CA CYS A 100 -7.52 -2.57 -1.11
C CYS A 100 -8.31 -3.78 -1.64
N ALA A 101 -7.80 -4.41 -2.69
CA ALA A 101 -8.29 -5.72 -3.14
C ALA A 101 -7.62 -6.81 -2.31
N LYS A 102 -8.40 -7.70 -1.71
CA LYS A 102 -7.90 -8.77 -0.84
C LYS A 102 -8.40 -10.12 -1.32
N ILE A 103 -7.48 -11.05 -1.59
CA ILE A 103 -7.79 -12.39 -2.07
C ILE A 103 -7.18 -13.41 -1.13
N ARG A 104 -7.98 -14.39 -0.74
CA ARG A 104 -7.51 -15.59 -0.03
C ARG A 104 -6.93 -16.60 -1.02
N LYS A 105 -5.65 -16.92 -0.86
CA LYS A 105 -4.92 -17.84 -1.75
C LYS A 105 -5.36 -19.29 -1.55
N ASP A 106 -5.82 -19.69 -0.37
CA ASP A 106 -6.34 -21.04 -0.10
C ASP A 106 -7.65 -21.34 -0.84
N GLU A 107 -8.38 -20.30 -1.23
CA GLU A 107 -9.57 -20.40 -2.07
C GLU A 107 -9.24 -20.37 -3.59
N CYS A 108 -7.96 -20.40 -3.96
CA CYS A 108 -7.50 -20.36 -5.35
C CYS A 108 -6.71 -21.64 -5.66
N PRO A 109 -7.27 -22.60 -6.42
CA PRO A 109 -6.59 -23.85 -6.72
C PRO A 109 -5.37 -23.69 -7.64
N ASP A 110 -5.36 -22.63 -8.46
CA ASP A 110 -4.31 -22.36 -9.42
C ASP A 110 -4.14 -20.84 -9.67
N VAL A 111 -3.05 -20.51 -10.39
CA VAL A 111 -2.68 -19.14 -10.77
C VAL A 111 -3.75 -18.49 -11.67
N ILE A 112 -4.45 -19.29 -12.48
CA ILE A 112 -5.51 -18.81 -13.37
C ILE A 112 -6.68 -18.26 -12.53
N THR A 113 -7.11 -19.03 -11.53
CA THR A 113 -8.17 -18.65 -10.61
C THR A 113 -7.77 -17.43 -9.78
N LEU A 114 -6.53 -17.40 -9.27
CA LEU A 114 -6.00 -16.24 -8.55
C LEU A 114 -6.02 -14.98 -9.42
N THR A 115 -5.53 -15.07 -10.66
CA THR A 115 -5.53 -13.97 -11.65
C THR A 115 -6.95 -13.46 -11.91
N ALA A 116 -7.90 -14.37 -12.14
CA ALA A 116 -9.30 -14.02 -12.37
C ALA A 116 -9.94 -13.33 -11.16
N ARG A 117 -9.64 -13.81 -9.94
CA ARG A 117 -10.17 -13.22 -8.71
C ARG A 117 -9.57 -11.85 -8.40
N ILE A 118 -8.26 -11.66 -8.58
CA ILE A 118 -7.60 -10.34 -8.44
C ILE A 118 -8.21 -9.36 -9.44
N SER A 119 -8.31 -9.73 -10.71
CA SER A 119 -8.91 -8.90 -11.76
C SER A 119 -10.35 -8.50 -11.43
N LYS A 120 -11.18 -9.46 -11.00
CA LYS A 120 -12.57 -9.22 -10.60
C LYS A 120 -12.66 -8.32 -9.37
N ALA A 121 -11.79 -8.51 -8.36
CA ALA A 121 -11.81 -7.70 -7.15
C ALA A 121 -11.42 -6.25 -7.43
N ILE A 122 -10.35 -6.03 -8.21
CA ILE A 122 -9.95 -4.68 -8.62
C ILE A 122 -11.06 -4.02 -9.44
N ALA A 123 -11.57 -4.68 -10.48
CA ALA A 123 -12.66 -4.13 -11.29
C ALA A 123 -13.93 -3.85 -10.46
N GLY A 124 -14.23 -4.71 -9.49
CA GLY A 124 -15.35 -4.54 -8.56
C GLY A 124 -15.21 -3.29 -7.70
N ILE A 125 -14.02 -3.05 -7.12
CA ILE A 125 -13.70 -1.86 -6.33
C ILE A 125 -13.83 -0.58 -7.17
N LEU A 126 -13.25 -0.58 -8.38
CA LEU A 126 -13.29 0.60 -9.25
C LEU A 126 -14.73 0.96 -9.62
N LYS A 127 -15.56 -0.04 -9.95
CA LYS A 127 -16.99 0.15 -10.23
C LYS A 127 -17.79 0.58 -9.00
N ALA A 128 -17.51 0.01 -7.82
CA ALA A 128 -18.21 0.35 -6.58
C ALA A 128 -18.00 1.83 -6.19
N HIS A 129 -16.85 2.40 -6.53
CA HIS A 129 -16.51 3.79 -6.27
C HIS A 129 -16.49 4.66 -7.53
N GLN A 130 -17.22 4.29 -8.60
CA GLN A 130 -17.18 4.98 -9.89
C GLN A 130 -17.37 6.50 -9.78
N ASN A 131 -18.28 6.96 -8.92
CA ASN A 131 -18.53 8.38 -8.66
C ASN A 131 -17.30 9.15 -8.13
N PHE A 132 -16.34 8.47 -7.49
CA PHE A 132 -15.06 9.08 -7.09
C PHE A 132 -14.14 9.20 -8.31
N TRP A 133 -13.97 8.11 -9.07
CA TRP A 133 -13.04 8.05 -10.20
C TRP A 133 -13.43 8.99 -11.34
N GLU A 134 -14.74 9.16 -11.62
CA GLU A 134 -15.26 10.03 -12.68
C GLU A 134 -15.07 11.53 -12.41
N GLN A 135 -14.63 11.92 -11.21
CA GLN A 135 -14.30 13.30 -10.89
C GLN A 135 -13.00 13.77 -11.56
N PHE A 136 -12.22 12.84 -12.08
CA PHE A 136 -10.89 13.08 -12.65
C PHE A 136 -10.92 12.88 -14.17
N ASN A 137 -10.23 13.77 -14.88
CA ASN A 137 -10.11 13.69 -16.33
C ASN A 137 -9.06 12.67 -16.77
N ARG A 138 -8.04 12.45 -15.93
CA ARG A 138 -6.91 11.57 -16.20
C ARG A 138 -6.48 10.82 -14.94
N ILE A 139 -6.10 9.56 -15.12
CA ILE A 139 -5.59 8.70 -14.07
C ILE A 139 -4.13 8.34 -14.40
N ILE A 140 -3.23 8.54 -13.46
CA ILE A 140 -1.82 8.16 -13.59
C ILE A 140 -1.50 7.10 -12.55
N ILE A 141 -1.13 5.92 -13.02
CA ILE A 141 -0.80 4.76 -12.20
C ILE A 141 0.70 4.68 -12.02
N TYR A 142 1.13 4.65 -10.76
CA TYR A 142 2.51 4.51 -10.34
C TYR A 142 2.68 3.12 -9.73
N TYR A 143 3.37 2.25 -10.48
CA TYR A 143 3.66 0.88 -10.09
C TYR A 143 5.10 0.50 -10.46
N ASP A 144 5.80 -0.26 -9.63
CA ASP A 144 7.21 -0.62 -9.85
C ASP A 144 7.39 -1.83 -10.79
N ASN A 145 6.28 -2.48 -11.18
CA ASN A 145 6.21 -3.72 -11.94
C ASN A 145 6.84 -4.91 -11.20
N GLY A 146 6.69 -4.97 -9.86
CA GLY A 146 7.15 -6.09 -9.02
C GLY A 146 6.69 -7.46 -9.51
N GLN A 147 5.45 -7.55 -10.03
CA GLN A 147 4.88 -8.78 -10.59
C GLN A 147 4.28 -8.54 -12.00
N ILE A 148 4.70 -9.35 -12.97
CA ILE A 148 4.30 -9.21 -14.38
C ILE A 148 2.79 -9.46 -14.55
N GLU A 149 2.26 -10.45 -13.84
CA GLU A 149 0.85 -10.82 -13.83
C GLU A 149 -0.01 -9.66 -13.32
N LEU A 150 0.37 -9.02 -12.21
CA LEU A 150 -0.33 -7.84 -11.69
C LEU A 150 -0.25 -6.66 -12.67
N THR A 151 0.91 -6.44 -13.27
CA THR A 151 1.08 -5.40 -14.32
C THR A 151 0.06 -5.57 -15.45
N LYS A 152 -0.14 -6.82 -15.93
CA LYS A 152 -1.12 -7.14 -16.97
C LYS A 152 -2.55 -6.92 -16.51
N ILE A 153 -2.88 -7.32 -15.27
CA ILE A 153 -4.22 -7.11 -14.69
C ILE A 153 -4.53 -5.62 -14.60
N LEU A 154 -3.64 -4.83 -14.01
CA LEU A 154 -3.84 -3.38 -13.86
C LEU A 154 -4.02 -2.70 -15.22
N THR A 155 -3.14 -3.01 -16.18
CA THR A 155 -3.22 -2.48 -17.54
C THR A 155 -4.54 -2.81 -18.20
N SER A 156 -5.00 -4.07 -18.10
CA SER A 156 -6.25 -4.51 -18.70
C SER A 156 -7.46 -3.85 -18.04
N VAL A 157 -7.55 -3.89 -16.70
CA VAL A 157 -8.72 -3.40 -15.97
C VAL A 157 -8.87 -1.89 -16.11
N PHE A 158 -7.80 -1.12 -15.91
CA PHE A 158 -7.90 0.34 -15.96
C PHE A 158 -8.19 0.86 -17.37
N ASN A 159 -7.53 0.34 -18.41
CA ASN A 159 -7.81 0.76 -19.80
C ASN A 159 -9.18 0.29 -20.30
N THR A 160 -9.77 -0.74 -19.69
CA THR A 160 -11.14 -1.15 -20.01
C THR A 160 -12.17 -0.19 -19.40
N LEU A 161 -11.89 0.36 -18.21
CA LEU A 161 -12.85 1.19 -17.46
C LEU A 161 -12.70 2.69 -17.72
N TYR A 162 -11.51 3.16 -18.09
CA TYR A 162 -11.21 4.59 -18.22
C TYR A 162 -10.42 4.87 -19.49
N ALA A 163 -10.76 5.96 -20.17
CA ALA A 163 -10.17 6.32 -21.47
C ALA A 163 -8.77 6.96 -21.38
N HIS A 164 -8.47 7.67 -20.28
CA HIS A 164 -7.25 8.45 -20.10
C HIS A 164 -6.43 7.94 -18.93
N VAL A 165 -5.78 6.80 -19.14
CA VAL A 165 -4.91 6.15 -18.15
C VAL A 165 -3.47 6.17 -18.63
N GLU A 166 -2.55 6.61 -17.77
CA GLU A 166 -1.11 6.55 -17.99
C GLU A 166 -0.46 5.62 -16.96
N PHE A 167 0.46 4.77 -17.40
CA PHE A 167 1.26 3.93 -16.52
C PHE A 167 2.68 4.47 -16.43
N ARG A 168 3.17 4.69 -15.20
CA ARG A 168 4.53 5.12 -14.90
C ARG A 168 5.22 4.07 -14.06
N LYS A 169 6.35 3.59 -14.58
CA LYS A 169 7.27 2.75 -13.80
C LYS A 169 7.99 3.63 -12.77
N VAL A 170 7.94 3.25 -11.51
CA VAL A 170 8.55 4.01 -10.41
C VAL A 170 9.53 3.18 -9.60
N LYS A 171 10.38 3.86 -8.82
CA LYS A 171 11.11 3.24 -7.72
C LYS A 171 10.58 3.81 -6.39
N PRO A 172 10.52 3.00 -5.32
CA PRO A 172 10.02 3.44 -4.00
C PRO A 172 10.75 4.67 -3.42
N VAL A 173 12.03 4.83 -3.73
CA VAL A 173 12.84 5.97 -3.26
C VAL A 173 12.41 7.30 -3.87
N ASP A 174 11.85 7.27 -5.09
CA ASP A 174 11.49 8.45 -5.87
C ASP A 174 10.14 9.05 -5.41
N TYR A 175 9.28 8.28 -4.72
CA TYR A 175 7.93 8.71 -4.38
C TYR A 175 7.51 8.32 -2.95
N LYS A 176 7.28 9.31 -2.08
CA LYS A 176 6.82 9.06 -0.70
C LYS A 176 5.42 8.45 -0.62
N LEU A 177 4.54 8.75 -1.58
CA LEU A 177 3.22 8.11 -1.67
C LEU A 177 3.32 6.62 -2.03
N PHE A 178 4.40 6.18 -2.70
CA PHE A 178 4.64 4.76 -2.92
C PHE A 178 4.98 4.04 -1.61
N GLN A 179 5.76 4.68 -0.73
CA GLN A 179 5.99 4.18 0.64
C GLN A 179 4.70 4.18 1.47
N ALA A 180 3.80 5.15 1.24
CA ALA A 180 2.47 5.11 1.84
C ALA A 180 1.61 3.94 1.31
N ALA A 181 1.74 3.57 0.04
CA ALA A 181 1.08 2.38 -0.52
C ALA A 181 1.60 1.09 0.13
N ASP A 182 2.92 0.94 0.30
CA ASP A 182 3.54 -0.17 1.05
C ASP A 182 3.08 -0.24 2.52
N LEU A 183 3.00 0.93 3.19
CA LEU A 183 2.42 1.01 4.53
C LEU A 183 0.98 0.50 4.54
N ILE A 184 0.12 1.01 3.65
CA ILE A 184 -1.29 0.62 3.60
C ILE A 184 -1.44 -0.86 3.30
N CYS A 185 -0.69 -1.39 2.33
CA CYS A 185 -0.71 -2.80 1.98
C CYS A 185 -0.33 -3.69 3.17
N THR A 186 0.75 -3.32 3.87
CA THR A 186 1.20 -4.00 5.09
C THR A 186 0.14 -3.92 6.20
N MET A 187 -0.46 -2.77 6.42
CA MET A 187 -1.45 -2.56 7.48
C MET A 187 -2.76 -3.32 7.21
N GLU A 188 -3.18 -3.44 5.96
CA GLU A 188 -4.32 -4.26 5.56
C GLU A 188 -4.04 -5.76 5.72
N LEU A 189 -2.84 -6.23 5.38
CA LEU A 189 -2.43 -7.61 5.67
C LEU A 189 -2.46 -7.88 7.18
N LEU A 190 -1.90 -6.98 7.98
CA LEU A 190 -1.94 -7.10 9.43
C LEU A 190 -3.36 -7.04 9.97
N ALA A 191 -4.30 -6.32 9.34
CA ALA A 191 -5.70 -6.37 9.73
C ALA A 191 -6.27 -7.80 9.57
N GLU A 192 -6.02 -8.47 8.43
CA GLU A 192 -6.45 -9.86 8.21
C GLU A 192 -5.79 -10.84 9.21
N LYS A 193 -4.50 -10.63 9.51
CA LYS A 193 -3.80 -11.43 10.52
C LYS A 193 -4.33 -11.20 11.93
N ALA A 194 -4.75 -9.99 12.24
CA ALA A 194 -5.35 -9.64 13.52
C ALA A 194 -6.73 -10.28 13.71
N GLU A 195 -7.53 -10.42 12.66
CA GLU A 195 -8.82 -11.11 12.72
C GLU A 195 -8.66 -12.63 12.84
N SER A 196 -7.65 -13.20 12.18
CA SER A 196 -7.34 -14.63 12.23
C SER A 196 -6.44 -15.06 13.41
N ASN A 197 -6.08 -14.12 14.31
CA ASN A 197 -5.12 -14.33 15.40
C ASN A 197 -3.78 -14.94 14.94
N SER A 198 -3.30 -14.56 13.75
CA SER A 198 -2.10 -15.11 13.11
C SER A 198 -0.91 -14.14 13.10
N PHE A 199 -0.89 -13.15 14.02
CA PHE A 199 0.27 -12.27 14.18
C PHE A 199 1.54 -13.09 14.40
N SER A 200 2.59 -12.73 13.67
CA SER A 200 3.92 -13.27 13.93
C SER A 200 4.47 -12.72 15.24
N ARG A 201 5.53 -13.37 15.74
CA ARG A 201 6.24 -12.89 16.94
C ARG A 201 6.79 -11.48 16.74
N SER A 202 7.36 -11.18 15.58
CA SER A 202 7.90 -9.84 15.29
C SER A 202 6.81 -8.78 15.26
N GLU A 203 5.63 -9.09 14.73
CA GLU A 203 4.46 -8.20 14.73
C GLU A 203 3.92 -7.96 16.15
N GLN A 204 3.82 -9.01 16.97
CA GLN A 204 3.44 -8.87 18.39
C GLN A 204 4.44 -8.00 19.15
N GLU A 205 5.74 -8.24 18.99
CA GLU A 205 6.78 -7.44 19.65
C GLU A 205 6.77 -5.98 19.16
N PHE A 206 6.52 -5.75 17.87
CA PHE A 206 6.48 -4.42 17.29
C PHE A 206 5.28 -3.61 17.79
N PHE A 207 4.09 -4.19 17.78
CA PHE A 207 2.85 -3.49 18.14
C PHE A 207 2.39 -3.68 19.58
N CYS A 208 3.13 -4.45 20.39
CA CYS A 208 2.81 -4.89 21.76
C CYS A 208 1.59 -5.82 21.85
N SER A 209 0.47 -5.49 21.20
CA SER A 209 -0.73 -6.33 21.17
C SER A 209 -1.59 -6.06 19.93
N VAL A 210 -2.44 -7.01 19.55
CA VAL A 210 -3.45 -6.83 18.49
C VAL A 210 -4.40 -5.67 18.82
N ARG A 211 -4.74 -5.49 20.10
CA ARG A 211 -5.60 -4.39 20.54
C ARG A 211 -4.94 -3.03 20.30
N ASP A 212 -3.66 -2.90 20.64
CA ASP A 212 -2.91 -1.66 20.46
C ASP A 212 -2.66 -1.37 18.97
N PHE A 213 -2.37 -2.41 18.19
CA PHE A 213 -2.33 -2.32 16.73
C PHE A 213 -3.63 -1.73 16.16
N LYS A 214 -4.78 -2.36 16.45
CA LYS A 214 -6.09 -1.93 15.93
C LYS A 214 -6.43 -0.51 16.36
N LYS A 215 -6.22 -0.18 17.63
CA LYS A 215 -6.61 1.10 18.22
C LYS A 215 -5.73 2.27 17.73
N ASN A 216 -4.41 2.09 17.77
CA ASN A 216 -3.47 3.20 17.63
C ASN A 216 -3.00 3.40 16.19
N TYR A 217 -3.01 2.35 15.37
CA TYR A 217 -2.44 2.39 14.01
C TYR A 217 -3.46 2.10 12.91
N LEU A 218 -4.23 1.01 13.03
CA LEU A 218 -5.20 0.65 11.99
C LEU A 218 -6.36 1.64 11.91
N LYS A 219 -6.99 1.97 13.05
CA LYS A 219 -8.16 2.85 13.10
C LYS A 219 -7.95 4.23 12.45
N PRO A 220 -6.82 4.94 12.64
CA PRO A 220 -6.54 6.18 11.92
C PRO A 220 -6.46 6.03 10.40
N LEU A 221 -5.89 4.93 9.90
CA LEU A 221 -5.75 4.71 8.46
C LEU A 221 -7.08 4.31 7.83
N LEU A 222 -7.88 3.45 8.47
CA LEU A 222 -9.20 3.05 7.96
C LEU A 222 -10.14 4.22 7.64
N LYS A 223 -9.96 5.38 8.28
CA LYS A 223 -10.72 6.61 7.95
C LYS A 223 -10.46 7.12 6.53
N LYS A 224 -9.38 6.67 5.91
CA LYS A 224 -8.96 7.01 4.54
C LYS A 224 -9.45 6.01 3.51
N HIS A 225 -9.97 4.85 3.93
CA HIS A 225 -10.57 3.88 3.02
C HIS A 225 -11.79 4.51 2.34
N LEU A 226 -12.01 4.21 1.05
CA LEU A 226 -13.21 4.63 0.32
C LEU A 226 -14.44 3.78 0.64
#